data_AF-A0A2T2Y2U9-F1
#
_entry.id   AF-A0A2T2Y2U9-F1
#
_cell.length_a   1.000
_cell.length_b   1.000
_cell.length_c   1.000
_cell.angle_alpha   90.00
_cell.angle_beta   90.00
_cell.angle_gamma   90.00
#
_symmetry.space_group_name_H-M   'P 1'
#
loop_
_entity.id
_entity.type
_entity.pdbx_description
1 polymer ?
#
loop_
_entity_poly.entity_id
_entity_poly.type
_entity_poly.pdbx_seq_one_letter_code
_entity_poly.pdbx_strand_id
1 'polypeptide(L)'
;MLRLRFWLKGYKRAVMYKNDIEKLTDELIGQAVLLLLKRNVPVNSMALLTQLRAMQATETERSRRDVFPSLIARIEAATGKQTKLTQGEHRENARWRSRDGSRQRKRKVH
;
A
#
# COMPACT_ATOMS: atom_id res chain seq x y z
N MET A 1 -27.47 -35.01 -3.37
CA MET A 1 -26.43 -34.51 -4.31
C MET A 1 -26.64 -33.06 -4.82
N LEU A 2 -27.53 -32.24 -4.23
CA LEU A 2 -27.80 -30.85 -4.70
C LEU A 2 -27.02 -29.74 -3.98
N ARG A 3 -26.36 -30.03 -2.84
CA ARG A 3 -25.72 -29.00 -2.00
C ARG A 3 -24.38 -28.49 -2.54
N LEU A 4 -23.66 -29.27 -3.35
CA LEU A 4 -22.36 -28.88 -3.92
C LEU A 4 -22.48 -27.91 -5.11
N ARG A 5 -23.52 -28.06 -5.94
CA ARG A 5 -23.73 -27.19 -7.13
C ARG A 5 -24.12 -25.76 -6.76
N PHE A 6 -24.77 -25.57 -5.61
CA PHE A 6 -25.16 -24.24 -5.12
C PHE A 6 -23.95 -23.46 -4.54
N TRP A 7 -23.07 -24.17 -3.84
CA TRP A 7 -21.85 -23.58 -3.25
C TRP A 7 -20.85 -23.10 -4.32
N LEU A 8 -20.66 -23.88 -5.40
CA LEU A 8 -19.83 -23.45 -6.53
C LEU A 8 -20.37 -22.20 -7.27
N LYS A 9 -21.70 -22.05 -7.35
CA LYS A 9 -22.34 -20.92 -8.03
C LYS A 9 -22.19 -19.63 -7.21
N GLY A 10 -22.26 -19.71 -5.89
CA GLY A 10 -21.92 -18.60 -4.99
C GLY A 10 -20.43 -18.24 -5.04
N TYR A 11 -19.56 -19.24 -5.09
CA TYR A 11 -18.10 -19.03 -5.15
C TYR A 11 -17.66 -18.31 -6.44
N LYS A 12 -18.14 -18.75 -7.61
CA LYS A 12 -17.83 -18.07 -8.89
C LYS A 12 -18.28 -16.62 -8.90
N ARG A 13 -19.44 -16.31 -8.32
CA ARG A 13 -19.92 -14.92 -8.19
C ARG A 13 -19.04 -14.08 -7.28
N ALA A 14 -18.63 -14.63 -6.13
CA ALA A 14 -17.73 -13.94 -5.21
C ALA A 14 -16.34 -13.69 -5.82
N VAL A 15 -15.81 -14.63 -6.60
CA VAL A 15 -14.52 -14.46 -7.31
C VAL A 15 -14.63 -13.39 -8.40
N MET A 16 -15.70 -13.41 -9.20
CA MET A 16 -15.93 -12.40 -10.25
C MET A 16 -16.08 -11.00 -9.65
N TYR A 17 -16.88 -10.88 -8.59
CA TYR A 17 -17.08 -9.60 -7.87
C TYR A 17 -15.78 -9.05 -7.26
N LYS A 18 -14.91 -9.92 -6.73
CA LYS A 18 -13.58 -9.51 -6.24
C LYS A 18 -12.68 -9.02 -7.37
N ASN A 19 -12.66 -9.74 -8.50
CA ASN A 19 -11.89 -9.35 -9.68
C ASN A 19 -12.36 -8.00 -10.25
N ASP A 20 -13.67 -7.74 -10.24
CA ASP A 20 -14.22 -6.47 -10.71
C ASP A 20 -13.84 -5.31 -9.78
N ILE A 21 -13.80 -5.54 -8.46
CA ILE A 21 -13.30 -4.55 -7.49
C ILE A 21 -11.80 -4.30 -7.66
N GLU A 22 -11.00 -5.33 -7.89
CA GLU A 22 -9.55 -5.18 -8.10
C GLU A 22 -9.25 -4.40 -9.39
N LYS A 23 -9.94 -4.73 -10.49
CA LYS A 23 -9.85 -3.94 -11.73
C LYS A 23 -10.24 -2.48 -11.50
N LEU A 24 -11.35 -2.25 -10.80
CA LEU A 24 -11.80 -0.89 -10.50
C LEU A 24 -10.79 -0.14 -9.62
N THR A 25 -10.13 -0.86 -8.71
CA THR A 25 -9.05 -0.31 -7.88
C THR A 25 -7.87 0.12 -8.74
N ASP A 26 -7.41 -0.73 -9.66
CA ASP A 26 -6.29 -0.44 -10.55
C ASP A 26 -6.61 0.73 -11.51
N GLU A 27 -7.83 0.79 -12.04
CA GLU A 27 -8.29 1.91 -12.85
C GLU A 27 -8.28 3.24 -12.07
N LEU A 28 -8.78 3.26 -10.84
CA LEU A 28 -8.81 4.46 -10.00
C LEU A 28 -7.40 4.94 -9.63
N ILE A 29 -6.47 4.01 -9.35
CA ILE A 29 -5.05 4.33 -9.14
C ILE A 29 -4.46 4.91 -10.42
N GLY A 30 -4.67 4.25 -11.56
CA GLY A 30 -4.17 4.69 -12.86
C GLY A 30 -4.64 6.09 -13.24
N GLN A 31 -5.93 6.39 -13.00
CA GLN A 31 -6.49 7.73 -13.22
C GLN A 31 -5.87 8.78 -12.28
N ALA A 32 -5.70 8.46 -11.00
CA ALA A 32 -5.08 9.38 -10.04
C ALA A 32 -3.63 9.70 -10.42
N VAL A 33 -2.85 8.67 -10.76
CA VAL A 33 -1.46 8.84 -11.22
C VAL A 33 -1.40 9.65 -12.50
N LEU A 34 -2.28 9.37 -13.47
CA LEU A 34 -2.34 10.12 -14.73
C LEU A 34 -2.64 11.61 -14.48
N LEU A 35 -3.54 11.94 -13.55
CA LEU A 35 -3.85 13.32 -13.18
C LEU A 35 -2.66 14.03 -12.52
N LEU A 36 -1.90 13.33 -11.68
CA LEU A 36 -0.66 13.87 -11.10
C LEU A 36 0.38 14.16 -12.18
N LEU A 37 0.60 13.21 -13.10
CA LEU A 37 1.53 13.36 -14.22
C LEU A 37 1.12 14.53 -15.13
N LYS A 38 -0.17 14.64 -15.48
CA LYS A 38 -0.68 15.75 -16.30
C LYS A 38 -0.47 17.12 -15.65
N ARG A 39 -0.42 17.19 -14.32
CA ARG A 39 -0.21 18.43 -13.55
C ARG A 39 1.27 18.66 -13.19
N ASN A 40 2.19 17.81 -13.66
CA ASN A 40 3.60 17.80 -13.28
C ASN A 40 3.82 17.75 -11.76
N VAL A 41 2.92 17.07 -11.04
CA VAL A 41 3.04 16.87 -9.60
C VAL A 41 3.84 15.59 -9.34
N PRO A 42 4.74 15.57 -8.33
CA PRO A 42 5.47 14.37 -7.96
C PRO A 42 4.54 13.19 -7.65
N VAL A 43 4.85 12.02 -8.20
CA VAL A 43 4.11 10.78 -7.91
C VAL A 43 4.70 10.14 -6.65
N ASN A 44 4.14 10.51 -5.50
CA ASN A 44 4.47 9.91 -4.20
C ASN A 44 3.18 9.58 -3.42
N SER A 45 3.30 8.81 -2.33
CA SER A 45 2.13 8.33 -1.57
C SER A 45 1.23 9.45 -1.06
N MET A 46 1.79 10.59 -0.63
CA MET A 46 1.01 11.73 -0.13
C MET A 46 0.26 12.46 -1.25
N ALA A 47 0.91 12.66 -2.39
CA ALA A 47 0.28 13.23 -3.58
C ALA A 47 -0.85 12.32 -4.10
N LEU A 48 -0.61 11.01 -4.11
CA LEU A 48 -1.60 10.00 -4.50
C LEU A 48 -2.81 10.00 -3.56
N LEU A 49 -2.59 10.01 -2.23
CA LEU A 49 -3.67 10.09 -1.24
C LEU A 49 -4.51 11.36 -1.41
N THR A 50 -3.85 12.50 -1.62
CA THR A 50 -4.52 13.79 -1.82
C THR A 50 -5.37 13.76 -3.08
N GLN A 51 -4.82 13.23 -4.19
CA GLN A 51 -5.53 13.12 -5.46
C GLN A 51 -6.71 12.16 -5.39
N LEU A 52 -6.57 11.02 -4.70
CA LEU A 52 -7.66 10.05 -4.51
C LEU A 52 -8.80 10.63 -3.65
N ARG A 53 -8.49 11.40 -2.61
CA ARG A 53 -9.51 12.11 -1.80
C ARG A 53 -10.25 13.17 -2.62
N ALA A 54 -9.54 13.88 -3.49
CA ALA A 54 -10.15 14.85 -4.40
C ALA A 54 -11.07 14.17 -5.42
N MET A 55 -10.65 13.04 -6.00
CA MET A 55 -11.49 12.23 -6.89
C MET A 55 -12.72 11.67 -6.17
N GLN A 56 -12.58 11.19 -4.93
CA GLN A 56 -13.71 10.70 -4.13
C GLN A 56 -14.76 11.79 -3.88
N ALA A 57 -14.34 13.04 -3.67
CA ALA A 57 -15.24 14.16 -3.40
C ALA A 57 -16.07 14.56 -4.63
N THR A 58 -15.57 14.29 -5.84
CA THR A 58 -16.23 14.63 -7.11
C THR A 58 -16.81 13.42 -7.83
N GLU A 59 -16.69 12.22 -7.27
CA GLU A 59 -17.18 10.98 -7.86
C GLU A 59 -18.70 10.87 -7.79
N THR A 60 -19.33 10.65 -8.94
CA THR A 60 -20.78 10.51 -9.08
C THR A 60 -21.22 9.04 -9.02
N GLU A 61 -20.37 8.12 -9.52
CA GLU A 61 -20.70 6.71 -9.60
C GLU A 61 -20.58 6.04 -8.23
N ARG A 62 -21.70 5.54 -7.68
CA ARG A 62 -21.73 4.92 -6.34
C ARG A 62 -20.76 3.74 -6.22
N SER A 63 -20.72 2.87 -7.22
CA SER A 63 -19.83 1.70 -7.26
C SER A 63 -18.35 2.10 -7.15
N ARG A 64 -17.97 3.22 -7.77
CA ARG A 64 -16.60 3.77 -7.68
C ARG A 64 -16.38 4.41 -6.32
N ARG A 65 -17.35 5.21 -5.85
CA ARG A 65 -17.31 5.91 -4.56
C ARG A 65 -17.09 4.95 -3.39
N ASP A 66 -17.67 3.76 -3.44
CA ASP A 66 -17.58 2.73 -2.39
C ASP A 66 -16.19 2.08 -2.29
N VAL A 67 -15.38 2.13 -3.37
CA VAL A 67 -14.02 1.57 -3.38
C VAL A 67 -13.00 2.52 -2.71
N PHE A 68 -13.18 3.84 -2.86
CA PHE A 68 -12.21 4.84 -2.37
C PHE A 68 -11.82 4.70 -0.89
N PRO A 69 -12.74 4.48 0.07
CA PRO A 69 -12.37 4.32 1.48
C PRO A 69 -11.39 3.16 1.70
N SER A 70 -11.66 2.02 1.08
CA SER A 70 -10.81 0.82 1.18
C SER A 70 -9.45 1.02 0.51
N LEU A 71 -9.42 1.70 -0.63
CA LEU A 71 -8.21 2.02 -1.37
C LEU A 71 -7.31 3.00 -0.59
N ILE A 72 -7.89 4.07 -0.05
CA ILE A 72 -7.18 5.06 0.77
C ILE A 72 -6.56 4.38 1.99
N ALA A 73 -7.34 3.58 2.73
CA ALA A 73 -6.82 2.86 3.89
C ALA A 73 -5.68 1.88 3.54
N ARG A 74 -5.75 1.23 2.37
CA ARG A 74 -4.70 0.33 1.87
C ARG A 74 -3.40 1.08 1.59
N ILE A 75 -3.47 2.27 1.00
CA ILE A 75 -2.30 3.11 0.72
C ILE A 75 -1.72 3.66 2.02
N GLU A 76 -2.55 4.16 2.93
CA GLU A 76 -2.12 4.64 4.25
C GLU A 76 -1.39 3.53 5.05
N ALA A 77 -1.94 2.30 5.02
CA ALA A 77 -1.31 1.15 5.65
C ALA A 77 0.02 0.75 4.98
N ALA A 78 0.14 0.90 3.66
CA ALA A 78 1.40 0.64 2.95
C ALA A 78 2.48 1.67 3.33
N THR A 79 2.12 2.96 3.37
CA THR A 79 3.03 4.03 3.77
C THR A 79 3.46 3.91 5.24
N GLY A 80 2.54 3.54 6.15
CA GLY A 80 2.85 3.28 7.56
C GLY A 80 3.71 2.03 7.82
N LYS A 81 3.75 1.07 6.88
CA LYS A 81 4.67 -0.08 6.93
C LYS A 81 6.08 0.28 6.48
N GLN A 82 6.22 1.18 5.50
CA GLN A 82 7.54 1.62 5.03
C GLN A 82 8.34 2.37 6.10
N THR A 83 7.68 3.11 7.00
CA THR A 83 8.36 3.76 8.13
C THR A 83 8.87 2.77 9.19
N LYS A 84 8.24 1.60 9.34
CA LYS A 84 8.69 0.57 10.29
C LYS A 84 9.89 -0.24 9.78
N LEU A 85 9.94 -0.55 8.49
CA LEU A 85 11.08 -1.26 7.89
C LEU A 85 12.35 -0.40 7.97
N THR A 86 12.26 0.87 7.56
CA THR A 86 13.42 1.79 7.59
C THR A 86 13.92 2.10 9.00
N GLN A 87 13.03 2.17 10.01
CA GLN A 87 13.45 2.33 11.41
C GLN A 87 14.06 1.06 12.02
N GLY A 88 13.57 -0.12 11.63
CA GLY A 88 14.12 -1.41 12.05
C GLY A 88 15.54 -1.62 11.53
N GLU A 89 15.75 -1.34 10.24
CA GLU A 89 17.05 -1.44 9.57
C GLU A 89 18.08 -0.46 10.15
N HIS A 90 17.69 0.79 10.43
CA HIS A 90 18.61 1.76 11.04
C HIS A 90 19.00 1.39 12.48
N ARG A 91 18.07 0.82 13.27
CA ARG A 91 18.37 0.34 14.62
C ARG A 91 19.25 -0.90 14.62
N GLU A 92 19.03 -1.83 13.69
CA GLU A 92 19.85 -3.04 13.59
C GLU A 92 21.27 -2.70 13.11
N ASN A 93 21.44 -1.85 12.10
CA ASN A 93 22.75 -1.42 11.61
C ASN A 93 23.55 -0.66 12.69
N ALA A 94 22.90 0.19 13.48
CA ALA A 94 23.53 0.86 14.63
C ALA A 94 23.96 -0.14 15.73
N ARG A 95 23.18 -1.20 15.93
CA ARG A 95 23.48 -2.26 16.91
C ARG A 95 24.69 -3.10 16.51
N TRP A 96 24.85 -3.43 15.23
CA TRP A 96 26.05 -4.13 14.74
C TRP A 96 27.30 -3.26 14.83
N ARG A 97 27.22 -1.97 14.44
CA ARG A 97 28.35 -1.03 14.52
C ARG A 97 28.90 -0.83 15.94
N SER A 98 28.03 -0.77 16.95
CA SER A 98 28.48 -0.61 18.35
C SER A 98 29.11 -1.87 18.94
N ARG A 99 28.80 -3.06 18.39
CA ARG A 99 29.32 -4.33 18.90
C ARG A 99 30.74 -4.65 18.40
N ASP A 100 31.10 -4.17 17.21
CA ASP A 100 32.42 -4.39 16.60
C ASP A 100 33.51 -3.48 17.22
N GLY A 101 33.19 -2.22 17.54
CA GLY A 101 34.14 -1.25 18.08
C GLY A 101 34.75 -1.56 19.47
N SER A 102 34.36 -2.67 20.11
CA SER A 102 34.86 -3.06 21.44
C SER A 102 35.94 -4.15 21.42
N ARG A 103 36.28 -4.73 20.26
CA ARG A 103 37.31 -5.80 20.17
C ARG A 103 38.73 -5.34 19.90
N GLN A 104 38.97 -4.08 19.56
CA GLN A 104 40.29 -3.63 19.08
C GLN A 104 41.17 -2.87 20.09
N ARG A 105 40.83 -2.85 21.39
CA ARG A 105 41.48 -1.95 22.36
C ARG A 105 42.21 -2.60 23.54
N LYS A 106 42.80 -3.79 23.37
CA LYS A 106 43.59 -4.45 24.43
C LYS A 106 44.79 -5.26 23.90
N ARG A 107 45.65 -4.74 23.01
CA ARG A 107 47.00 -5.34 22.76
C ARG A 107 48.05 -4.29 22.34
N LYS A 108 48.50 -3.51 23.33
CA LYS A 108 49.79 -2.79 23.44
C LYS A 108 49.68 -2.14 24.83
N VAL A 109 50.57 -2.33 25.79
CA VAL A 109 52.02 -2.17 25.77
C VAL A 109 52.57 -2.93 27.00
N HIS A 110 53.61 -3.74 26.83
CA HIS A 110 54.92 -3.73 27.51
C HIS A 110 55.63 -5.03 27.14
#